data_AF-A0AAE4BWV9-F1
#
_entry.id   AF-A0AAE4BWV9-F1
#
_cell.length_a   1.000
_cell.length_b   1.000
_cell.length_c   1.000
_cell.angle_alpha   90.00
_cell.angle_beta   90.00
_cell.angle_gamma   90.00
#
_symmetry.space_group_name_H-M   'P 1'
#
loop_
_entity.id
_entity.type
_entity.pdbx_description
1 polymer ?
#
loop_
_entity_poly.entity_id
_entity_poly.type
_entity_poly.pdbx_seq_one_letter_code
_entity_poly.pdbx_strand_id
1 'polypeptide(L)'
;MTHSLQLSSTISGPRPGDTFLAGDLSSVLSHASRLKAASRAGSTGERPLLGRNIALLRPRPPEPEMPLLQRAALDLGARVAHVRLGPASEPVGTKFRGLAQMLGRLYDAIDCSELAPAEVRLIEQYAGVPVYDDLEGPAHPARALADLMTLRDHGCVPGTNTQIAFLGDPLSVRARNFFELARREGLCLRMLDLSGAAGDAVFSVDAVDPDHWVLHAPSGPIGAAQCAQNHRFALQAMLLATMPA
;
A
#
# COMPACT_ATOMS: atom_id res chain seq x y z
N MET A 1 45.23 12.28 10.77
CA MET A 1 44.83 10.97 10.22
C MET A 1 43.32 10.99 10.10
N THR A 2 42.83 11.41 8.94
CA THR A 2 41.42 11.68 8.66
C THR A 2 40.86 10.42 7.99
N HIS A 3 40.09 9.63 8.73
CA HIS A 3 39.41 8.47 8.16
C HIS A 3 38.17 8.94 7.39
N SER A 4 38.32 9.05 6.07
CA SER A 4 37.21 9.17 5.12
C SER A 4 36.44 7.85 5.09
N LEU A 5 35.23 7.86 5.66
CA LEU A 5 34.24 6.80 5.44
C LEU A 5 33.68 6.98 4.03
N GLN A 6 34.16 6.17 3.09
CA GLN A 6 33.47 5.95 1.83
C GLN A 6 32.15 5.23 2.12
N LEU A 7 31.04 5.95 2.00
CA LEU A 7 29.71 5.36 1.88
C LEU A 7 29.61 4.76 0.48
N SER A 8 29.94 3.47 0.39
CA SER A 8 29.78 2.68 -0.83
C SER A 8 28.30 2.56 -1.19
N SER A 9 27.96 3.23 -2.29
CA SER A 9 26.73 3.16 -3.04
C SER A 9 26.52 1.79 -3.67
N THR A 10 25.54 1.02 -3.16
CA THR A 10 25.02 -0.25 -3.73
C THR A 10 23.85 -0.66 -2.82
N ILE A 11 22.60 -0.95 -3.22
CA ILE A 11 21.98 -1.46 -4.44
C ILE A 11 20.53 -0.92 -4.44
N SER A 12 20.12 -0.17 -5.45
CA SER A 12 18.71 0.25 -5.66
C SER A 12 18.08 -0.69 -6.68
N GLY A 13 17.77 -1.91 -6.24
CA GLY A 13 16.90 -2.86 -6.96
C GLY A 13 15.50 -2.84 -6.35
N PRO A 14 14.48 -3.39 -7.05
CA PRO A 14 13.15 -3.60 -6.45
C PRO A 14 13.31 -4.42 -5.16
N ARG A 15 12.62 -4.00 -4.08
CA ARG A 15 12.76 -4.67 -2.79
C ARG A 15 12.08 -6.04 -2.87
N PRO A 16 12.68 -7.11 -2.33
CA PRO A 16 11.90 -8.32 -2.03
C PRO A 16 10.79 -7.88 -1.04
N GLY A 17 9.53 -8.16 -1.41
CA GLY A 17 8.31 -7.59 -0.83
C GLY A 17 7.54 -6.63 -1.76
N ASP A 18 8.23 -5.93 -2.67
CA ASP A 18 7.65 -5.09 -3.74
C ASP A 18 7.22 -5.92 -4.96
N THR A 19 6.95 -7.23 -4.80
CA THR A 19 6.69 -8.16 -5.92
C THR A 19 5.30 -7.97 -6.53
N PHE A 20 5.02 -6.75 -6.99
CA PHE A 20 4.05 -6.52 -8.04
C PHE A 20 4.86 -6.06 -9.23
N LEU A 21 5.19 -7.00 -10.13
CA LEU A 21 5.58 -6.60 -11.47
C LEU A 21 4.45 -5.74 -11.99
N ALA A 22 4.78 -4.75 -12.78
CA ALA A 22 3.80 -3.71 -12.99
C ALA A 22 2.61 -4.14 -13.92
N GLY A 23 2.64 -5.36 -14.47
CA GLY A 23 1.45 -6.06 -15.00
C GLY A 23 0.48 -6.56 -13.91
N ASP A 24 0.99 -6.88 -12.72
CA ASP A 24 0.22 -7.28 -11.54
C ASP A 24 -0.59 -6.10 -10.99
N LEU A 25 -0.05 -4.89 -11.01
CA LEU A 25 -0.71 -3.72 -10.43
C LEU A 25 -2.03 -3.33 -11.13
N SER A 26 -2.10 -3.35 -12.47
CA SER A 26 -3.37 -3.12 -13.19
C SER A 26 -4.39 -4.23 -12.95
N SER A 27 -3.93 -5.47 -12.76
CA SER A 27 -4.78 -6.61 -12.38
C SER A 27 -5.37 -6.41 -10.98
N VAL A 28 -4.53 -6.01 -10.01
CA VAL A 28 -4.94 -5.65 -8.65
C VAL A 28 -5.96 -4.50 -8.67
N LEU A 29 -5.70 -3.43 -9.44
CA LEU A 29 -6.62 -2.30 -9.59
C LEU A 29 -8.00 -2.74 -10.10
N SER A 30 -8.01 -3.61 -11.11
CA SER A 30 -9.24 -4.17 -11.67
C SER A 30 -9.98 -5.02 -10.64
N HIS A 31 -9.24 -5.83 -9.87
CA HIS A 31 -9.82 -6.64 -8.80
C HIS A 31 -10.41 -5.78 -7.68
N ALA A 32 -9.70 -4.77 -7.20
CA ALA A 32 -10.19 -3.83 -6.20
C ALA A 32 -11.49 -3.13 -6.65
N SER A 33 -11.55 -2.77 -7.93
CA SER A 33 -12.74 -2.15 -8.54
C SER A 33 -13.93 -3.12 -8.58
N ARG A 34 -13.71 -4.42 -8.85
CA ARG A 34 -14.75 -5.46 -8.78
C ARG A 34 -15.26 -5.68 -7.35
N LEU A 35 -14.37 -5.77 -6.37
CA LEU A 35 -14.73 -5.92 -4.95
C LEU A 35 -15.61 -4.76 -4.48
N LYS A 36 -15.25 -3.54 -4.89
CA LYS A 36 -16.05 -2.34 -4.64
C LYS A 36 -17.43 -2.39 -5.28
N ALA A 37 -17.51 -2.77 -6.55
CA ALA A 37 -18.78 -2.89 -7.26
C ALA A 37 -19.69 -3.94 -6.61
N ALA A 38 -19.15 -5.10 -6.25
CA ALA A 38 -19.88 -6.16 -5.54
C ALA A 38 -20.40 -5.69 -4.18
N SER A 39 -19.56 -4.98 -3.40
CA SER A 39 -19.96 -4.40 -2.12
C SER A 39 -21.09 -3.37 -2.28
N ARG A 40 -21.05 -2.51 -3.32
CA ARG A 40 -22.12 -1.54 -3.60
C ARG A 40 -23.42 -2.20 -4.05
N ALA A 41 -23.34 -3.35 -4.73
CA ALA A 41 -24.50 -4.13 -5.15
C ALA A 41 -25.19 -4.88 -4.00
N GLY A 42 -24.67 -4.78 -2.77
CA GLY A 42 -25.24 -5.47 -1.60
C GLY A 42 -24.94 -6.96 -1.55
N SER A 43 -24.07 -7.47 -2.43
CA SER A 43 -23.55 -8.83 -2.29
C SER A 43 -22.72 -8.89 -1.02
N THR A 44 -23.22 -9.56 0.02
CA THR A 44 -22.42 -9.97 1.18
C THR A 44 -21.37 -10.94 0.66
N GLY A 45 -20.20 -10.38 0.33
CA GLY A 45 -19.20 -10.95 -0.54
C GLY A 45 -18.70 -12.32 -0.10
N GLU A 46 -18.23 -13.07 -1.09
CA GLU A 46 -17.42 -14.26 -0.89
C GLU A 46 -16.38 -14.00 0.21
N ARG A 47 -16.13 -15.02 1.04
CA ARG A 47 -15.12 -14.99 2.10
C ARG A 47 -13.92 -15.85 1.67
N PRO A 48 -13.17 -15.45 0.63
CA PRO A 48 -12.12 -16.26 0.04
C PRO A 48 -10.97 -16.54 1.01
N LEU A 49 -10.82 -15.73 2.07
CA LEU A 49 -9.80 -15.93 3.10
C LEU A 49 -10.38 -16.55 4.38
N LEU A 50 -11.56 -17.18 4.31
CA LEU A 50 -12.14 -17.85 5.47
C LEU A 50 -11.19 -18.93 6.01
N GLY A 51 -10.86 -18.83 7.29
CA GLY A 51 -9.94 -19.75 7.97
C GLY A 51 -8.46 -19.37 7.88
N ARG A 52 -8.11 -18.34 7.09
CA ARG A 52 -6.75 -17.80 7.03
C ARG A 52 -6.45 -16.90 8.23
N ASN A 53 -5.21 -16.90 8.69
CA ASN A 53 -4.75 -16.09 9.82
C ASN A 53 -3.62 -15.15 9.38
N ILE A 54 -3.74 -13.86 9.68
CA ILE A 54 -2.75 -12.82 9.35
C ILE A 54 -2.17 -12.25 10.64
N ALA A 55 -0.84 -12.18 10.72
CA ALA A 55 -0.15 -11.49 11.79
C ALA A 55 0.12 -10.03 11.40
N LEU A 56 -0.26 -9.07 12.25
CA LEU A 56 0.19 -7.69 12.19
C LEU A 56 1.34 -7.53 13.19
N LEU A 57 2.57 -7.59 12.70
CA LEU A 57 3.77 -7.46 13.50
C LEU A 57 4.18 -6.00 13.61
N ARG A 58 4.28 -5.48 14.84
CA ARG A 58 4.64 -4.08 15.09
C ARG A 58 5.40 -3.87 16.41
N PRO A 59 6.24 -2.83 16.50
CA PRO A 59 6.98 -2.51 17.72
C PRO A 59 6.09 -1.86 18.80
N ARG A 60 5.06 -1.11 18.39
CA ARG A 60 4.19 -0.34 19.28
C ARG A 60 2.89 -1.08 19.59
N PRO A 61 2.24 -0.82 20.75
CA PRO A 61 0.93 -1.40 21.05
C PRO A 61 -0.12 -0.95 20.00
N PRO A 62 -1.18 -1.74 19.79
CA PRO A 62 -2.25 -1.36 18.87
C PRO A 62 -2.90 -0.05 19.32
N GLU A 63 -3.30 0.76 18.35
CA GLU A 63 -4.07 1.96 18.58
C GLU A 63 -5.55 1.60 18.89
N PRO A 64 -6.32 2.49 19.52
CA PRO A 64 -7.75 2.27 19.77
C PRO A 64 -8.56 2.12 18.48
N GLU A 65 -8.11 2.79 17.42
CA GLU A 65 -8.71 2.71 16.09
C GLU A 65 -8.21 1.46 15.36
N MET A 66 -9.15 0.72 14.75
CA MET A 66 -8.83 -0.48 14.01
C MET A 66 -8.12 -0.12 12.70
N PRO A 67 -6.94 -0.70 12.39
CA PRO A 67 -6.26 -0.47 11.12
C PRO A 67 -7.13 -0.85 9.91
N LEU A 68 -7.01 -0.11 8.79
CA LEU A 68 -7.76 -0.43 7.57
C LEU A 68 -7.41 -1.82 7.04
N LEU A 69 -6.15 -2.24 7.19
CA LEU A 69 -5.71 -3.59 6.83
C LEU A 69 -6.45 -4.66 7.61
N GLN A 70 -6.62 -4.48 8.92
CA GLN A 70 -7.39 -5.42 9.74
C GLN A 70 -8.84 -5.49 9.25
N ARG A 71 -9.45 -4.34 8.95
CA ARG A 71 -10.81 -4.32 8.42
C ARG A 71 -10.92 -5.06 7.08
N ALA A 72 -10.02 -4.76 6.14
CA ALA A 72 -9.95 -5.39 4.83
C ALA A 72 -9.87 -6.92 4.94
N ALA A 73 -8.99 -7.44 5.81
CA ALA A 73 -8.83 -8.86 6.07
C ALA A 73 -10.09 -9.52 6.65
N LEU A 74 -10.72 -8.88 7.65
CA LEU A 74 -11.95 -9.36 8.28
C LEU A 74 -13.11 -9.45 7.27
N ASP A 75 -13.23 -8.46 6.39
CA ASP A 75 -14.27 -8.45 5.36
C ASP A 75 -14.09 -9.61 4.35
N LEU A 76 -12.85 -10.07 4.12
CA LEU A 76 -12.53 -11.25 3.31
C LEU A 76 -12.67 -12.59 4.08
N GLY A 77 -12.97 -12.54 5.38
CA GLY A 77 -13.14 -13.71 6.24
C GLY A 77 -11.88 -14.19 6.97
N ALA A 78 -10.75 -13.50 6.81
CA ALA A 78 -9.53 -13.82 7.53
C ALA A 78 -9.62 -13.41 9.01
N ARG A 79 -8.80 -14.03 9.85
CA ARG A 79 -8.56 -13.63 11.23
C ARG A 79 -7.25 -12.86 11.33
N VAL A 80 -7.22 -11.87 12.22
CA VAL A 80 -6.05 -11.00 12.38
C VAL A 80 -5.58 -11.04 13.83
N ALA A 81 -4.28 -11.21 14.04
CA ALA A 81 -3.65 -11.13 15.35
C ALA A 81 -2.60 -10.02 15.37
N HIS A 82 -2.66 -9.17 16.40
CA HIS A 82 -1.61 -8.19 16.67
C HIS A 82 -0.47 -8.86 17.41
N VAL A 83 0.70 -8.89 16.78
CA VAL A 83 1.91 -9.47 17.35
C VAL A 83 2.84 -8.34 17.74
N ARG A 84 3.08 -8.19 19.05
CA ARG A 84 4.00 -7.18 19.57
C ARG A 84 5.41 -7.74 19.68
N LEU A 85 6.39 -7.01 19.17
CA LEU A 85 7.79 -7.32 19.44
C LEU A 85 8.13 -6.99 20.90
N GLY A 86 8.56 -8.00 21.65
CA GLY A 86 9.15 -7.82 22.97
C GLY A 86 10.58 -7.24 22.90
N PRO A 87 11.11 -6.75 24.04
CA PRO A 87 12.51 -6.35 24.13
C PRO A 87 13.41 -7.53 23.73
N ALA A 88 14.43 -7.25 22.92
CA ALA A 88 15.34 -8.28 22.45
C ALA A 88 16.39 -8.61 23.53
N SER A 89 16.51 -9.87 23.90
CA SER A 89 17.63 -10.40 24.72
C SER A 89 18.74 -11.01 23.86
N GLU A 90 18.54 -11.11 22.55
CA GLU A 90 19.41 -11.81 21.59
C GLU A 90 19.82 -10.89 20.43
N PRO A 91 20.92 -11.21 19.71
CA PRO A 91 21.32 -10.49 18.51
C PRO A 91 20.20 -10.44 17.47
N VAL A 92 20.04 -9.28 16.82
CA VAL A 92 18.97 -8.98 15.84
C VAL A 92 18.80 -10.10 14.80
N GLY A 93 19.89 -10.58 14.20
CA GLY A 93 19.84 -11.63 13.17
C GLY A 93 19.24 -12.95 13.66
N THR A 94 19.65 -13.43 14.84
CA THR A 94 19.15 -14.68 15.43
C THR A 94 17.69 -14.55 15.84
N LYS A 95 17.34 -13.41 16.46
CA LYS A 95 15.97 -13.10 16.90
C LYS A 95 14.97 -13.17 15.73
N PHE A 96 15.23 -12.44 14.65
CA PHE A 96 14.27 -12.33 13.55
C PHE A 96 14.14 -13.62 12.75
N ARG A 97 15.22 -14.42 12.63
CA ARG A 97 15.14 -15.75 12.01
C ARG A 97 14.21 -16.69 12.78
N GLY A 98 14.41 -16.82 14.11
CA GLY A 98 13.58 -17.69 14.94
C GLY A 98 12.13 -17.22 14.99
N LEU A 99 11.92 -15.91 15.10
CA LEU A 99 10.60 -15.29 15.03
C LEU A 99 9.89 -15.58 13.71
N ALA A 100 10.56 -15.37 12.58
CA ALA A 100 10.00 -15.58 11.25
C ALA A 100 9.51 -17.02 11.05
N GLN A 101 10.35 -18.00 11.40
CA GLN A 101 10.00 -19.42 11.30
C GLN A 101 8.83 -19.80 12.22
N MET A 102 8.74 -19.19 13.40
CA MET A 102 7.62 -19.39 14.31
C MET A 102 6.33 -18.80 13.72
N LEU A 103 6.37 -17.55 13.27
CA LEU A 103 5.21 -16.86 12.71
C LEU A 103 4.70 -17.55 11.45
N GLY A 104 5.59 -17.96 10.53
CA GLY A 104 5.20 -18.65 9.30
C GLY A 104 4.58 -20.04 9.50
N ARG A 105 4.71 -20.63 10.70
CA ARG A 105 3.98 -21.87 11.07
C ARG A 105 2.59 -21.61 11.65
N LEU A 106 2.35 -20.39 12.14
CA LEU A 106 1.14 -20.01 12.87
C LEU A 106 0.18 -19.18 12.00
N TYR A 107 0.71 -18.48 11.01
CA TYR A 107 -0.02 -17.51 10.19
C TYR A 107 0.17 -17.82 8.70
N ASP A 108 -0.84 -17.49 7.92
CA ASP A 108 -0.85 -17.60 6.46
C ASP A 108 -0.22 -16.38 5.77
N ALA A 109 -0.10 -15.25 6.46
CA ALA A 109 0.67 -14.07 6.02
C ALA A 109 1.07 -13.18 7.21
N ILE A 110 2.06 -12.33 6.97
CA ILE A 110 2.62 -11.42 7.99
C ILE A 110 2.73 -10.02 7.38
N ASP A 111 2.10 -9.03 8.00
CA ASP A 111 2.39 -7.62 7.75
C ASP A 111 3.39 -7.13 8.78
N CYS A 112 4.51 -6.57 8.32
CA CYS A 112 5.52 -5.95 9.16
C CYS A 112 5.34 -4.43 9.10
N SER A 113 4.49 -3.88 9.97
CA SER A 113 4.27 -2.43 10.04
C SER A 113 5.33 -1.77 10.94
N GLU A 114 5.96 -0.70 10.45
CA GLU A 114 6.94 0.10 11.20
C GLU A 114 8.21 -0.64 11.65
N LEU A 115 8.56 -1.75 10.99
CA LEU A 115 9.83 -2.44 11.22
C LEU A 115 10.95 -1.83 10.37
N ALA A 116 12.20 -2.01 10.80
CA ALA A 116 13.32 -1.59 9.97
C ALA A 116 13.42 -2.48 8.72
N PRO A 117 13.79 -1.95 7.54
CA PRO A 117 13.86 -2.74 6.30
C PRO A 117 14.75 -3.99 6.37
N ALA A 118 15.80 -3.96 7.21
CA ALA A 118 16.67 -5.12 7.43
C ALA A 118 15.96 -6.24 8.23
N GLU A 119 15.07 -5.88 9.15
CA GLU A 119 14.29 -6.82 9.96
C GLU A 119 13.19 -7.46 9.10
N VAL A 120 12.48 -6.66 8.29
CA VAL A 120 11.48 -7.15 7.33
C VAL A 120 12.09 -8.18 6.38
N ARG A 121 13.27 -7.88 5.80
CA ARG A 121 13.99 -8.81 4.92
C ARG A 121 14.36 -10.14 5.59
N LEU A 122 14.73 -10.11 6.87
CA LEU A 122 14.99 -11.34 7.61
C LEU A 122 13.69 -12.15 7.79
N ILE A 123 12.58 -11.47 8.07
CA ILE A 123 11.29 -12.15 8.23
C ILE A 123 10.86 -12.79 6.91
N GLU A 124 10.89 -12.03 5.82
CA GLU A 124 10.58 -12.52 4.48
C GLU A 124 11.43 -13.73 4.08
N GLN A 125 12.74 -13.69 4.35
CA GLN A 125 13.65 -14.77 4.01
C GLN A 125 13.31 -16.10 4.70
N TYR A 126 12.78 -16.06 5.92
CA TYR A 126 12.65 -17.25 6.77
C TYR A 126 11.21 -17.65 7.12
N ALA A 127 10.21 -16.81 6.85
CA ALA A 127 8.82 -17.08 7.22
C ALA A 127 8.18 -18.18 6.35
N GLY A 128 8.48 -18.23 5.05
CA GLY A 128 7.88 -19.21 4.14
C GLY A 128 6.39 -18.97 3.83
N VAL A 129 5.87 -17.80 4.21
CA VAL A 129 4.54 -17.27 3.89
C VAL A 129 4.69 -15.85 3.36
N PRO A 130 3.69 -15.26 2.67
CA PRO A 130 3.74 -13.87 2.25
C PRO A 130 4.06 -12.91 3.42
N VAL A 131 5.05 -12.04 3.20
CA VAL A 131 5.45 -10.99 4.13
C VAL A 131 5.31 -9.64 3.45
N TYR A 132 4.59 -8.72 4.08
CA TYR A 132 4.37 -7.36 3.58
C TYR A 132 5.22 -6.36 4.35
N ASP A 133 5.84 -5.42 3.64
CA ASP A 133 6.51 -4.24 4.19
C ASP A 133 5.46 -3.11 4.29
N ASP A 134 4.78 -3.03 5.44
CA ASP A 134 3.77 -2.03 5.77
C ASP A 134 2.69 -1.82 4.69
N LEU A 135 1.76 -2.79 4.55
CA LEU A 135 0.77 -2.82 3.46
C LEU A 135 -0.15 -1.58 3.41
N GLU A 136 -0.43 -0.98 4.58
CA GLU A 136 -1.24 0.23 4.76
C GLU A 136 -0.40 1.53 4.64
N GLY A 137 0.92 1.39 4.63
CA GLY A 137 1.88 2.48 4.65
C GLY A 137 1.81 3.39 3.42
N PRO A 138 2.25 4.66 3.56
CA PRO A 138 2.17 5.66 2.48
C PRO A 138 3.02 5.29 1.26
N ALA A 139 4.10 4.54 1.45
CA ALA A 139 4.98 4.09 0.37
C ALA A 139 4.43 2.87 -0.38
N HIS A 140 3.47 2.14 0.19
CA HIS A 140 2.99 0.89 -0.38
C HIS A 140 2.09 1.14 -1.61
N PRO A 141 2.19 0.34 -2.69
CA PRO A 141 1.41 0.55 -3.91
C PRO A 141 -0.11 0.55 -3.71
N ALA A 142 -0.62 -0.11 -2.67
CA ALA A 142 -2.05 -0.11 -2.32
C ALA A 142 -2.60 1.31 -2.14
N ARG A 143 -1.78 2.23 -1.61
CA ARG A 143 -2.18 3.63 -1.40
C ARG A 143 -2.35 4.37 -2.73
N ALA A 144 -1.39 4.24 -3.65
CA ALA A 144 -1.48 4.84 -4.97
C ALA A 144 -2.63 4.26 -5.82
N LEU A 145 -2.89 2.95 -5.69
CA LEU A 145 -4.07 2.28 -6.28
C LEU A 145 -5.37 2.92 -5.77
N ALA A 146 -5.48 3.14 -4.46
CA ALA A 146 -6.63 3.77 -3.84
C ALA A 146 -6.87 5.19 -4.35
N ASP A 147 -5.80 5.98 -4.50
CA ASP A 147 -5.87 7.34 -5.02
C ASP A 147 -6.43 7.35 -6.45
N LEU A 148 -5.94 6.45 -7.29
CA LEU A 148 -6.40 6.33 -8.68
C LEU A 148 -7.85 5.86 -8.78
N MET A 149 -8.25 4.87 -7.96
CA MET A 149 -9.65 4.45 -7.84
C MET A 149 -10.56 5.60 -7.41
N THR A 150 -10.06 6.46 -6.53
CA THR A 150 -10.82 7.62 -6.04
C THR A 150 -11.02 8.64 -7.14
N LEU A 151 -9.99 9.00 -7.89
CA LEU A 151 -10.13 9.92 -9.03
C LEU A 151 -11.08 9.34 -10.11
N ARG A 152 -11.03 8.03 -10.35
CA ARG A 152 -11.94 7.34 -11.28
C ARG A 152 -13.42 7.45 -10.89
N ASP A 153 -13.73 7.37 -9.60
CA ASP A 153 -15.11 7.56 -9.11
C ASP A 153 -15.70 8.91 -9.50
N HIS A 154 -14.83 9.91 -9.63
CA HIS A 154 -15.19 11.28 -9.95
C HIS A 154 -15.08 11.59 -11.46
N GLY A 155 -14.94 10.55 -12.29
CA GLY A 155 -14.94 10.68 -13.75
C GLY A 155 -13.55 10.86 -14.37
N CYS A 156 -12.47 10.65 -13.62
CA CYS A 156 -11.12 10.65 -14.18
C CYS A 156 -10.89 9.35 -14.97
N VAL A 157 -11.15 9.39 -16.29
CA VAL A 157 -11.04 8.23 -17.18
C VAL A 157 -10.01 8.46 -18.30
N PRO A 158 -9.42 7.39 -18.83
CA PRO A 158 -8.46 7.49 -19.94
C PRO A 158 -9.12 7.98 -21.24
N GLY A 159 -8.38 8.70 -22.08
CA GLY A 159 -8.82 9.09 -23.44
C GLY A 159 -9.68 10.35 -23.55
N THR A 160 -10.10 10.97 -22.45
CA THR A 160 -10.93 12.20 -22.42
C THR A 160 -10.13 13.51 -22.36
N ASN A 161 -8.84 13.49 -22.73
CA ASN A 161 -7.92 14.62 -22.49
C ASN A 161 -7.84 15.04 -21.01
N THR A 162 -8.23 14.13 -20.10
CA THR A 162 -8.25 14.38 -18.66
C THR A 162 -6.82 14.45 -18.15
N GLN A 163 -6.42 15.64 -17.75
CA GLN A 163 -5.13 15.91 -17.12
C GLN A 163 -5.28 15.92 -15.61
N ILE A 164 -4.41 15.18 -14.93
CA ILE A 164 -4.24 15.25 -13.48
C ILE A 164 -3.05 16.16 -13.19
N ALA A 165 -3.31 17.29 -12.53
CA ALA A 165 -2.27 18.14 -11.97
C ALA A 165 -1.67 17.49 -10.72
N PHE A 166 -0.35 17.40 -10.63
CA PHE A 166 0.35 16.90 -9.44
C PHE A 166 1.21 17.99 -8.81
N LEU A 167 1.02 18.22 -7.52
CA LEU A 167 1.79 19.16 -6.70
C LEU A 167 2.47 18.41 -5.56
N GLY A 168 3.80 18.37 -5.52
CA GLY A 168 4.55 17.66 -4.48
C GLY A 168 5.88 17.10 -4.98
N ASP A 169 6.53 16.23 -4.20
CA ASP A 169 7.77 15.56 -4.59
C ASP A 169 7.48 14.36 -5.53
N PRO A 170 7.83 14.44 -6.83
CA PRO A 170 7.60 13.34 -7.77
C PRO A 170 8.53 12.15 -7.55
N LEU A 171 9.59 12.29 -6.73
CA LEU A 171 10.56 11.24 -6.44
C LEU A 171 10.15 10.37 -5.26
N SER A 172 9.14 10.79 -4.48
CA SER A 172 8.57 9.98 -3.42
C SER A 172 8.05 8.63 -3.95
N VAL A 173 8.13 7.58 -3.13
CA VAL A 173 7.73 6.22 -3.55
C VAL A 173 6.25 6.19 -3.98
N ARG A 174 5.37 6.85 -3.22
CA ARG A 174 3.94 6.97 -3.56
C ARG A 174 3.72 7.69 -4.89
N ALA A 175 4.43 8.79 -5.16
CA ALA A 175 4.35 9.51 -6.43
C ALA A 175 4.80 8.65 -7.61
N ARG A 176 5.93 7.94 -7.47
CA ARG A 176 6.41 7.02 -8.51
C ARG A 176 5.39 5.92 -8.81
N ASN A 177 4.83 5.29 -7.78
CA ASN A 177 3.77 4.28 -7.93
C ASN A 177 2.52 4.86 -8.61
N PHE A 178 2.09 6.05 -8.18
CA PHE A 178 0.93 6.74 -8.75
C PHE A 178 1.14 7.09 -10.23
N PHE A 179 2.30 7.65 -10.60
CA PHE A 179 2.60 7.98 -11.99
C PHE A 179 2.69 6.75 -12.88
N GLU A 180 3.30 5.68 -12.40
CA GLU A 180 3.36 4.42 -13.14
C GLU A 180 1.97 3.86 -13.41
N LEU A 181 1.13 3.78 -12.37
CA LEU A 181 -0.26 3.32 -12.47
C LEU A 181 -1.06 4.18 -13.44
N ALA A 182 -1.07 5.50 -13.25
CA ALA A 182 -1.83 6.40 -14.11
C ALA A 182 -1.36 6.33 -15.57
N ARG A 183 -0.05 6.22 -15.83
CA ARG A 183 0.48 6.04 -17.19
C ARG A 183 0.01 4.72 -17.82
N ARG A 184 0.02 3.62 -17.08
CA ARG A 184 -0.44 2.30 -17.56
C ARG A 184 -1.90 2.28 -17.89
N GLU A 185 -2.70 2.96 -17.07
CA GLU A 185 -4.12 3.12 -17.30
C GLU A 185 -4.41 4.14 -18.41
N GLY A 186 -3.41 4.79 -19.03
CA GLY A 186 -3.61 5.72 -20.13
C GLY A 186 -4.07 7.13 -19.71
N LEU A 187 -3.82 7.51 -18.46
CA LEU A 187 -4.10 8.85 -17.94
C LEU A 187 -2.91 9.79 -18.20
N CYS A 188 -3.22 11.06 -18.46
CA CYS A 188 -2.22 12.09 -18.68
C CYS A 188 -1.97 12.84 -17.36
N LEU A 189 -0.71 12.90 -16.94
CA LEU A 189 -0.30 13.60 -15.73
C LEU A 189 0.49 14.85 -16.13
N ARG A 190 0.19 15.97 -15.46
CA ARG A 190 0.93 17.22 -15.59
C ARG A 190 1.50 17.60 -14.24
N MET A 191 2.82 17.70 -14.17
CA MET A 191 3.49 18.28 -13.00
C MET A 191 3.22 19.79 -12.97
N LEU A 192 2.76 20.28 -11.83
CA LEU A 192 2.70 21.72 -11.56
C LEU A 192 3.97 22.12 -10.79
N ASP A 193 4.56 23.23 -11.18
CA ASP A 193 5.49 23.97 -10.33
C ASP A 193 4.74 24.58 -9.14
N LEU A 194 5.41 24.81 -8.01
CA LEU A 194 4.83 25.45 -6.82
C LEU A 194 4.27 26.87 -7.11
N SER A 195 4.69 27.47 -8.22
CA SER A 195 4.21 28.75 -8.78
C SER A 195 3.09 28.62 -9.82
N GLY A 196 2.78 27.39 -10.25
CA GLY A 196 1.85 27.10 -11.32
C GLY A 196 0.42 27.18 -10.85
N ALA A 197 -0.34 28.14 -11.38
CA ALA A 197 -1.79 28.06 -11.35
C ALA A 197 -2.22 26.72 -11.94
N ALA A 198 -3.16 26.02 -11.28
CA ALA A 198 -3.63 24.70 -11.70
C ALA A 198 -4.17 24.63 -13.14
N GLY A 199 -4.34 25.77 -13.82
CA GLY A 199 -4.81 25.86 -15.20
C GLY A 199 -6.17 25.18 -15.37
N ASP A 200 -6.47 24.74 -16.59
CA ASP A 200 -7.67 23.96 -16.95
C ASP A 200 -7.65 22.51 -16.43
N ALA A 201 -6.73 22.15 -15.51
CA ALA A 201 -6.66 20.79 -14.99
C ALA A 201 -7.87 20.48 -14.11
N VAL A 202 -8.71 19.56 -14.61
CA VAL A 202 -9.98 19.17 -14.00
C VAL A 202 -9.78 18.39 -12.69
N PHE A 203 -8.64 17.71 -12.54
CA PHE A 203 -8.27 16.95 -11.34
C PHE A 203 -6.90 17.37 -10.84
N SER A 204 -6.71 17.37 -9.52
CA SER A 204 -5.38 17.55 -8.93
C SER A 204 -5.10 16.63 -7.74
N VAL A 205 -3.81 16.39 -7.51
CA VAL A 205 -3.27 15.69 -6.34
C VAL A 205 -2.35 16.67 -5.64
N ASP A 206 -2.78 17.13 -4.46
CA ASP A 206 -1.93 17.86 -3.53
C ASP A 206 -1.19 16.86 -2.65
N ALA A 207 0.10 16.72 -2.92
CA ALA A 207 1.05 15.83 -2.27
C ALA A 207 2.19 16.63 -1.59
N VAL A 208 1.92 17.88 -1.19
CA VAL A 208 2.89 18.71 -0.45
C VAL A 208 3.20 18.09 0.91
N ASP A 209 2.18 17.57 1.59
CA ASP A 209 2.37 16.66 2.73
C ASP A 209 2.53 15.23 2.17
N PRO A 210 3.71 14.59 2.33
CA PRO A 210 3.96 13.26 1.77
C PRO A 210 3.09 12.16 2.41
N ASP A 211 2.63 12.36 3.66
CA ASP A 211 1.83 11.40 4.39
C ASP A 211 0.32 11.62 4.13
N HIS A 212 -0.09 12.86 3.88
CA HIS A 212 -1.49 13.26 3.73
C HIS A 212 -1.78 13.94 2.40
N TRP A 213 -1.96 13.12 1.35
CA TRP A 213 -2.38 13.64 0.05
C TRP A 213 -3.86 14.04 0.05
N VAL A 214 -4.16 15.17 -0.59
CA VAL A 214 -5.53 15.63 -0.86
C VAL A 214 -5.81 15.51 -2.35
N LEU A 215 -6.89 14.81 -2.68
CA LEU A 215 -7.33 14.63 -4.06
C LEU A 215 -8.44 15.63 -4.37
N HIS A 216 -8.37 16.27 -5.52
CA HIS A 216 -9.38 17.21 -6.00
C HIS A 216 -10.04 16.71 -7.28
N ALA A 217 -11.37 16.76 -7.27
CA ALA A 217 -12.22 16.61 -8.43
C ALA A 217 -12.70 18.00 -8.90
N PRO A 218 -13.32 18.14 -10.08
CA PRO A 218 -13.88 19.43 -10.50
C PRO A 218 -14.94 19.99 -9.55
N SER A 219 -15.58 19.13 -8.74
CA SER A 219 -16.52 19.52 -7.69
C SER A 219 -15.86 19.99 -6.38
N GLY A 220 -14.52 19.94 -6.28
CA GLY A 220 -13.77 20.31 -5.07
C GLY A 220 -12.99 19.14 -4.45
N PRO A 221 -12.49 19.31 -3.21
CA PRO A 221 -11.70 18.29 -2.52
C PRO A 221 -12.53 17.04 -2.23
N ILE A 222 -11.93 15.87 -2.44
CA ILE A 222 -12.54 14.56 -2.18
C ILE A 222 -12.32 14.19 -0.71
N GLY A 223 -13.38 13.76 -0.03
CA GLY A 223 -13.34 13.49 1.40
C GLY A 223 -12.48 12.27 1.79
N ALA A 224 -11.76 12.40 2.90
CA ALA A 224 -10.85 11.35 3.43
C ALA A 224 -11.54 9.99 3.66
N ALA A 225 -12.82 9.98 4.05
CA ALA A 225 -13.59 8.75 4.22
C ALA A 225 -13.75 7.96 2.90
N GLN A 226 -13.95 8.66 1.77
CA GLN A 226 -14.02 8.03 0.45
C GLN A 226 -12.65 7.46 0.04
N CYS A 227 -11.58 8.21 0.28
CA CYS A 227 -10.21 7.76 0.03
C CYS A 227 -9.88 6.51 0.87
N ALA A 228 -10.21 6.50 2.16
CA ALA A 228 -10.02 5.37 3.07
C ALA A 228 -10.83 4.14 2.62
N GLN A 229 -12.06 4.35 2.14
CA GLN A 229 -12.90 3.28 1.62
C GLN A 229 -12.30 2.63 0.36
N ASN A 230 -11.73 3.42 -0.56
CA ASN A 230 -11.01 2.88 -1.71
C ASN A 230 -9.70 2.19 -1.31
N HIS A 231 -9.02 2.71 -0.29
CA HIS A 231 -7.83 2.07 0.25
C HIS A 231 -8.12 0.69 0.83
N ARG A 232 -9.24 0.54 1.56
CA ARG A 232 -9.71 -0.76 2.03
C ARG A 232 -9.88 -1.78 0.89
N PHE A 233 -10.48 -1.39 -0.24
CA PHE A 233 -10.63 -2.28 -1.41
C PHE A 233 -9.30 -2.61 -2.09
N ALA A 234 -8.37 -1.64 -2.15
CA ALA A 234 -7.02 -1.90 -2.65
C ALA A 234 -6.28 -2.91 -1.77
N LEU A 235 -6.35 -2.77 -0.45
CA LEU A 235 -5.77 -3.73 0.51
C LEU A 235 -6.37 -5.13 0.35
N GLN A 236 -7.70 -5.24 0.17
CA GLN A 236 -8.34 -6.52 -0.10
C GLN A 236 -7.79 -7.17 -1.37
N ALA A 237 -7.67 -6.41 -2.46
CA ALA A 237 -7.13 -6.93 -3.71
C ALA A 237 -5.67 -7.37 -3.58
N MET A 238 -4.85 -6.64 -2.81
CA MET A 238 -3.47 -7.03 -2.51
C MET A 238 -3.44 -8.38 -1.76
N LEU A 239 -4.25 -8.52 -0.71
CA LEU A 239 -4.32 -9.76 0.08
C LEU A 239 -4.74 -10.96 -0.79
N LEU A 240 -5.70 -10.79 -1.71
CA LEU A 240 -6.14 -11.87 -2.60
C LEU A 240 -5.14 -12.20 -3.70
N ALA A 241 -4.28 -11.25 -4.07
CA ALA A 241 -3.23 -11.50 -5.07
C ALA A 241 -2.11 -12.38 -4.51
N THR A 242 -1.83 -12.28 -3.21
CA THR A 242 -0.69 -12.94 -2.54
C THR A 242 -1.11 -14.15 -1.70
N MET A 243 -2.38 -14.23 -1.27
CA MET A 243 -2.96 -15.40 -0.60
C MET A 243 -4.13 -15.95 -1.43
N PRO A 244 -3.85 -16.80 -2.44
CA PRO A 244 -4.93 -17.45 -3.18
C PRO A 244 -5.76 -18.34 -2.24
N ALA A 245 -7.08 -18.39 -2.50
CA ALA A 245 -8.07 -19.12 -1.73
C ALA A 245 -7.69 -20.60 -1.53
#